data_AF-A0A418V9Z2-F1
#
_entry.id   AF-A0A418V9Z2-F1
#
_cell.length_a   1.000
_cell.length_b   1.000
_cell.length_c   1.000
_cell.angle_alpha   90.00
_cell.angle_beta   90.00
_cell.angle_gamma   90.00
#
_symmetry.space_group_name_H-M   'P 1'
#
loop_
_entity.id
_entity.type
_entity.pdbx_description
1 polymer ?
#
loop_
_entity_poly.entity_id
_entity_poly.type
_entity_poly.pdbx_seq_one_letter_code
_entity_poly.pdbx_strand_id
1 'polypeptide(L)'
;MTPRAALLLFLPALLSACQDQQARQQNAELGRRVAALEAEVKALRAERPHTLTVDAVTTVTVRAAAQNCALELARTLEQYRQDSLEHRYPSRTEMEFPDACKNQNVNWQNLSHQAYDFQVLGQDGKPLAKQAGP
;
A
#
# COMPACT_ATOMS: atom_id res chain seq x y z
N MET A 1 63.10 10.34 55.73
CA MET A 1 62.40 10.33 54.43
C MET A 1 60.99 9.80 54.68
N THR A 2 60.01 10.69 54.62
CA THR A 2 58.68 10.54 55.23
C THR A 2 57.73 9.73 54.33
N PRO A 3 57.10 8.65 54.83
CA PRO A 3 56.20 7.78 54.06
C PRO A 3 54.85 8.44 53.66
N ARG A 4 54.63 9.69 54.07
CA ARG A 4 53.39 10.45 53.82
C ARG A 4 53.22 10.93 52.37
N ALA A 5 54.31 11.15 51.64
CA ALA A 5 54.25 11.66 50.27
C ALA A 5 53.84 10.58 49.24
N ALA A 6 54.19 9.32 49.50
CA ALA A 6 53.83 8.18 48.64
C ALA A 6 52.32 7.86 48.71
N LEU A 7 51.68 8.07 49.87
CA LEU A 7 50.25 7.80 50.05
C LEU A 7 49.36 8.80 49.29
N LEU A 8 49.81 10.06 49.17
CA LEU A 8 49.06 11.14 48.50
C LEU A 8 49.05 11.03 46.97
N LEU A 9 50.04 10.35 46.37
CA LEU A 9 50.12 10.11 44.92
C LEU A 9 49.39 8.85 44.46
N PHE A 10 49.10 7.91 45.38
CA PHE A 10 48.40 6.67 45.05
C PHE A 10 46.87 6.83 44.94
N LEU A 11 46.27 7.75 45.70
CA LEU A 11 44.83 8.01 45.65
C LEU A 11 44.31 8.48 44.28
N PRO A 12 44.94 9.44 43.57
CA PRO A 12 44.43 9.86 42.26
C PRO A 12 44.57 8.77 41.20
N ALA A 13 45.63 7.95 41.24
CA ALA A 13 45.82 6.85 40.29
C ALA A 13 44.77 5.73 40.43
N LEU A 14 44.35 5.43 41.66
CA LEU A 14 43.27 4.48 41.94
C LEU A 14 41.90 5.00 41.49
N LEU A 15 41.65 6.31 41.65
CA LEU A 15 40.42 6.95 41.18
C LEU A 15 40.34 7.01 39.65
N SER A 16 41.45 7.28 38.96
CA SER A 16 41.52 7.26 37.49
C SER A 16 41.30 5.86 36.91
N ALA A 17 41.86 4.82 37.54
CA ALA A 17 41.69 3.44 37.09
C ALA A 17 40.24 2.95 37.23
N CYS A 18 39.55 3.32 38.31
CA CYS A 18 38.12 3.01 38.48
C CYS A 18 37.24 3.73 37.45
N GLN A 19 37.53 5.01 37.15
CA GLN A 19 36.77 5.76 36.14
C GLN A 19 36.94 5.19 34.73
N ASP A 20 38.15 4.78 34.35
CA ASP A 20 38.43 4.18 33.04
C ASP A 20 37.75 2.81 32.90
N GLN A 21 37.78 1.98 33.95
CA GLN A 21 37.08 0.69 33.94
C GLN A 21 35.56 0.87 33.84
N GLN A 22 35.00 1.86 34.53
CA GLN A 22 33.57 2.19 34.46
C GLN A 22 33.16 2.72 33.07
N ALA A 23 33.99 3.56 32.44
CA ALA A 23 33.76 4.05 31.08
C ALA A 23 33.77 2.91 30.05
N ARG A 24 34.70 1.96 30.18
CA ARG A 24 34.77 0.78 29.29
C ARG A 24 33.56 -0.13 29.43
N GLN A 25 33.02 -0.30 30.64
CA GLN A 25 31.81 -1.09 30.85
C GLN A 25 30.58 -0.42 30.22
N GLN A 26 30.45 0.90 30.35
CA GLN A 26 29.36 1.66 29.72
C GLN A 26 29.45 1.58 28.19
N ASN A 27 30.64 1.69 27.62
CA ASN A 27 30.86 1.54 26.18
C ASN A 27 30.56 0.12 25.69
N ALA A 28 30.89 -0.92 26.47
CA ALA A 28 30.58 -2.30 26.12
C ALA A 28 29.06 -2.55 26.11
N GLU A 29 28.33 -1.98 27.07
CA GLU A 29 26.87 -2.06 27.13
C GLU A 29 26.21 -1.31 25.97
N LEU A 30 26.69 -0.10 25.66
CA LEU A 30 26.25 0.65 24.48
C LEU A 30 26.52 -0.13 23.18
N GLY A 31 27.71 -0.73 23.05
CA GLY A 31 28.06 -1.54 21.89
C GLY A 31 27.14 -2.74 21.69
N ARG A 32 26.71 -3.41 22.76
CA ARG A 32 25.72 -4.51 22.68
C ARG A 32 24.36 -4.02 22.23
N ARG A 33 23.89 -2.87 22.74
CA ARG A 33 22.60 -2.29 22.36
C ARG A 33 22.58 -1.87 20.89
N VAL A 34 23.67 -1.24 20.43
CA VAL A 34 23.83 -0.87 19.02
C VAL A 34 23.81 -2.13 18.15
N ALA A 35 24.56 -3.17 18.51
CA ALA A 35 24.56 -4.42 17.73
C ALA A 35 23.18 -5.10 17.68
N ALA A 36 22.43 -5.09 18.78
CA ALA A 36 21.06 -5.60 18.83
C ALA A 36 20.12 -4.78 17.94
N LEU A 37 20.18 -3.45 18.04
CA LEU A 37 19.37 -2.53 17.22
C LEU A 37 19.73 -2.64 15.73
N GLU A 38 21.00 -2.79 15.39
CA GLU A 38 21.44 -3.00 14.01
C GLU A 38 20.94 -4.33 13.45
N ALA A 39 20.93 -5.39 14.27
CA ALA A 39 20.38 -6.68 13.90
C ALA A 39 18.86 -6.61 13.69
N GLU A 40 18.12 -5.92 14.57
CA GLU A 40 16.68 -5.67 14.43
C GLU A 40 16.38 -4.85 13.16
N VAL A 41 17.12 -3.77 12.92
CA VAL A 41 16.95 -2.95 11.70
C VAL A 41 17.23 -3.78 10.45
N LYS A 42 18.23 -4.66 10.48
CA LYS A 42 18.54 -5.56 9.36
C LYS A 42 17.42 -6.59 9.13
N ALA A 43 16.87 -7.17 10.20
CA ALA A 43 15.74 -8.09 10.13
C ALA A 43 14.50 -7.37 9.57
N LEU A 44 14.15 -6.20 10.11
CA LEU A 44 13.03 -5.38 9.65
C LEU A 44 13.18 -4.93 8.20
N ARG A 45 14.41 -4.66 7.73
CA ARG A 45 14.67 -4.35 6.32
C ARG A 45 14.53 -5.58 5.42
N ALA A 46 14.87 -6.77 5.91
CA ALA A 46 14.71 -8.02 5.17
C ALA A 46 13.24 -8.48 5.11
N GLU A 47 12.45 -8.16 6.13
CA GLU A 47 11.01 -8.46 6.21
C GLU A 47 10.12 -7.47 5.46
N ARG A 48 10.66 -6.37 4.95
CA ARG A 48 9.87 -5.50 4.07
C ARG A 48 9.46 -6.30 2.84
N PRO A 49 8.15 -6.51 2.60
CA PRO A 49 7.69 -7.07 1.34
C PRO A 49 8.25 -6.19 0.22
N HIS A 50 8.67 -6.84 -0.87
CA HIS A 50 9.29 -6.20 -2.01
C HIS A 50 8.59 -4.88 -2.32
N THR A 51 9.37 -3.81 -2.40
CA THR A 51 8.92 -2.48 -2.83
C THR A 51 7.88 -2.65 -3.93
N LEU A 52 6.62 -2.29 -3.64
CA LEU A 52 5.57 -2.23 -4.65
C LEU A 52 6.12 -1.40 -5.78
N THR A 53 6.39 -2.03 -6.92
CA THR A 53 6.83 -1.31 -8.10
C THR A 53 5.71 -0.36 -8.49
N VAL A 54 6.06 0.82 -9.00
CA VAL A 54 5.08 1.82 -9.47
C VAL A 54 4.10 1.15 -10.46
N ASP A 55 4.59 0.21 -11.27
CA ASP A 55 3.79 -0.57 -12.21
C ASP A 55 2.73 -1.45 -11.53
N ALA A 56 3.05 -2.08 -10.40
CA ALA A 56 2.10 -2.89 -9.64
C ALA A 56 0.98 -2.03 -9.05
N VAL A 57 1.32 -0.86 -8.50
CA VAL A 57 0.34 0.11 -7.97
C VAL A 57 -0.55 0.65 -9.08
N THR A 58 0.04 1.07 -10.20
CA THR A 58 -0.70 1.53 -11.37
C THR A 58 -1.67 0.47 -11.88
N THR A 59 -1.22 -0.79 -11.99
CA THR A 59 -2.06 -1.89 -12.46
C THR A 59 -3.26 -2.16 -11.56
N VAL A 60 -3.06 -2.14 -10.23
CA VAL A 60 -4.15 -2.32 -9.27
C VAL A 60 -5.14 -1.15 -9.35
N THR A 61 -4.63 0.07 -9.46
CA THR A 61 -5.45 1.29 -9.52
C THR A 61 -6.29 1.32 -10.79
N VAL A 62 -5.71 0.94 -11.94
CA VAL A 62 -6.40 0.84 -13.22
C VAL A 62 -7.50 -0.23 -13.19
N ARG A 63 -7.22 -1.40 -12.62
CA ARG A 63 -8.24 -2.45 -12.46
C ARG A 63 -9.36 -2.01 -11.51
N ALA A 64 -9.03 -1.33 -10.41
CA ALA A 64 -10.02 -0.83 -9.46
C ALA A 64 -10.94 0.22 -10.11
N ALA A 65 -10.38 1.15 -10.90
CA ALA A 65 -11.17 2.13 -11.64
C ALA A 65 -12.12 1.47 -12.65
N ALA A 66 -11.64 0.45 -13.39
CA ALA A 66 -12.46 -0.31 -14.33
C ALA A 66 -13.60 -1.07 -13.63
N GLN A 67 -13.33 -1.67 -12.46
CA GLN A 67 -14.35 -2.33 -11.65
C GLN A 67 -15.39 -1.34 -11.12
N ASN A 68 -14.96 -0.16 -10.65
CA ASN A 68 -15.86 0.89 -10.20
C ASN A 68 -16.78 1.36 -11.33
N CYS A 69 -16.24 1.60 -12.53
CA CYS A 69 -17.07 1.91 -13.70
C CYS A 69 -18.08 0.79 -13.99
N ALA A 70 -17.64 -0.47 -14.02
CA ALA A 70 -18.53 -1.57 -14.33
C ALA A 70 -19.69 -1.70 -13.33
N LEU A 71 -19.41 -1.53 -12.04
CA LEU A 71 -20.43 -1.56 -10.99
C LEU A 71 -21.41 -0.39 -11.10
N GLU A 72 -20.91 0.84 -11.24
CA GLU A 72 -21.76 2.02 -11.36
C GLU A 72 -22.64 1.97 -12.62
N LEU A 73 -22.09 1.54 -13.76
CA LEU A 73 -22.86 1.39 -14.99
C LEU A 73 -23.95 0.32 -14.87
N ALA A 74 -23.62 -0.84 -14.28
CA ALA A 74 -24.61 -1.89 -14.00
C ALA A 74 -25.72 -1.39 -13.08
N ARG A 75 -25.38 -0.56 -12.08
CA ARG A 75 -26.35 0.06 -11.17
C ARG A 75 -27.23 1.08 -11.90
N THR A 76 -26.66 1.94 -12.74
CA THR A 76 -27.41 2.90 -13.56
C THR A 76 -28.39 2.19 -14.49
N LEU A 77 -27.95 1.11 -15.14
CA LEU A 77 -28.79 0.27 -15.99
C LEU A 77 -29.99 -0.32 -15.22
N GLU A 78 -29.72 -0.91 -14.06
CA GLU A 78 -30.76 -1.53 -13.24
C GLU A 78 -31.71 -0.48 -12.67
N GLN A 79 -31.21 0.70 -12.29
CA GLN A 79 -32.04 1.80 -11.85
C GLN A 79 -32.95 2.29 -12.98
N TYR A 80 -32.42 2.49 -14.19
CA TYR A 80 -33.25 2.86 -15.35
C TYR A 80 -34.36 1.82 -15.58
N ARG A 81 -34.03 0.54 -15.49
CA ARG A 81 -35.01 -0.54 -15.62
C ARG A 81 -36.11 -0.46 -14.57
N GLN A 82 -35.77 -0.16 -13.32
CA GLN A 82 -36.72 -0.01 -12.23
C GLN A 82 -37.60 1.25 -12.37
N ASP A 83 -37.03 2.35 -12.85
CA ASP A 83 -37.72 3.63 -13.01
C ASP A 83 -38.56 3.70 -14.30
N SER A 84 -38.28 2.82 -15.28
CA SER A 84 -39.02 2.72 -16.53
C SER A 84 -40.38 2.03 -16.35
N LEU A 85 -41.43 2.63 -16.93
CA LEU A 85 -42.79 2.04 -16.97
C LEU A 85 -42.81 0.62 -17.57
N GLU A 86 -42.02 0.39 -18.61
CA GLU A 86 -41.93 -0.89 -19.33
C GLU A 86 -40.97 -1.89 -18.68
N HIS A 87 -40.33 -1.55 -17.56
CA HIS A 87 -39.31 -2.38 -16.90
C HIS A 87 -38.17 -2.82 -17.83
N ARG A 88 -37.73 -1.93 -18.73
CA ARG A 88 -36.73 -2.18 -19.77
C ARG A 88 -35.43 -1.42 -19.52
N TYR A 89 -34.32 -1.94 -20.04
CA TYR A 89 -33.06 -1.19 -20.11
C TYR A 89 -33.08 -0.12 -21.20
N PRO A 90 -32.21 0.90 -21.09
CA PRO A 90 -32.10 1.95 -22.09
C PRO A 90 -31.39 1.45 -23.35
N SER A 91 -31.69 2.10 -24.49
CA SER A 91 -30.84 2.04 -25.68
C SER A 91 -29.57 2.88 -25.51
N ARG A 92 -28.59 2.71 -26.40
CA ARG A 92 -27.33 3.48 -26.35
C ARG A 92 -27.53 5.00 -26.42
N THR A 93 -28.60 5.46 -27.05
CA THR A 93 -28.90 6.89 -27.22
C THR A 93 -29.65 7.48 -26.03
N GLU A 94 -30.34 6.65 -25.25
CA GLU A 94 -31.06 7.06 -24.03
C GLU A 94 -30.15 7.04 -22.79
N MET A 95 -28.99 6.38 -22.89
CA MET A 95 -28.07 6.18 -21.78
C MET A 95 -27.08 7.33 -21.64
N GLU A 96 -27.03 7.89 -20.43
CA GLU A 96 -25.92 8.72 -19.98
C GLU A 96 -24.92 7.88 -19.20
N PHE A 97 -23.62 8.02 -19.51
CA PHE A 97 -22.58 7.28 -18.79
C PHE A 97 -22.31 7.91 -17.42
N PRO A 98 -22.19 7.10 -16.35
CA PRO A 98 -21.78 7.62 -15.05
C PRO A 98 -20.35 8.17 -15.11
N ASP A 99 -20.03 9.13 -14.24
CA ASP A 99 -18.72 9.80 -14.20
C ASP A 99 -17.55 8.83 -14.11
N ALA A 100 -17.72 7.73 -13.36
CA ALA A 100 -16.74 6.67 -13.22
C ALA A 100 -16.31 6.04 -14.57
N CYS A 101 -17.17 6.11 -15.59
CA CYS A 101 -16.95 5.51 -16.90
C CYS A 101 -16.50 6.47 -18.00
N LYS A 102 -16.49 7.80 -17.77
CA LYS A 102 -16.19 8.80 -18.83
C LYS A 102 -14.82 8.60 -19.52
N ASN A 103 -13.85 8.07 -18.79
CA ASN A 103 -12.49 7.80 -19.30
C ASN A 103 -12.19 6.29 -19.46
N GLN A 104 -13.24 5.45 -19.47
CA GLN A 104 -13.11 4.00 -19.58
C GLN A 104 -13.55 3.52 -20.96
N ASN A 105 -12.91 2.47 -21.47
CA ASN A 105 -13.31 1.85 -22.72
C ASN A 105 -14.36 0.77 -22.46
N VAL A 106 -15.64 1.15 -22.53
CA VAL A 106 -16.76 0.21 -22.35
C VAL A 106 -17.11 -0.43 -23.69
N ASN A 107 -16.85 -1.74 -23.78
CA ASN A 107 -17.20 -2.56 -24.94
C ASN A 107 -18.47 -3.38 -24.65
N TRP A 108 -19.57 -3.03 -25.32
CA TRP A 108 -20.84 -3.74 -25.20
C TRP A 108 -20.88 -4.97 -26.11
N GLN A 109 -21.19 -6.11 -25.50
CA GLN A 109 -21.47 -7.35 -26.22
C GLN A 109 -22.98 -7.49 -26.49
N ASN A 110 -23.79 -7.01 -25.55
CA ASN A 110 -25.24 -6.94 -25.69
C ASN A 110 -25.78 -5.71 -24.94
N LEU A 111 -26.69 -4.98 -25.57
CA LEU A 111 -27.53 -3.99 -24.90
C LEU A 111 -28.88 -3.98 -25.60
N SER A 112 -29.88 -4.52 -24.93
CA SER A 112 -31.24 -4.66 -25.43
C SER A 112 -32.22 -4.21 -24.35
N HIS A 113 -33.50 -4.12 -24.67
CA HIS A 113 -34.53 -3.76 -23.68
C HIS A 113 -34.63 -4.78 -22.54
N GLN A 114 -34.24 -6.02 -22.80
CA GLN A 114 -34.39 -7.09 -21.83
C GLN A 114 -33.13 -7.38 -21.08
N ALA A 115 -31.95 -7.22 -21.70
CA ALA A 115 -30.66 -7.70 -21.20
C ALA A 115 -29.48 -6.79 -21.54
N TYR A 116 -28.40 -6.89 -20.76
CA TYR A 116 -27.11 -6.27 -21.05
C TYR A 116 -25.91 -7.19 -20.79
N ASP A 117 -24.83 -6.99 -21.53
CA ASP A 117 -23.51 -7.60 -21.36
C ASP A 117 -22.46 -6.62 -21.88
N PHE A 118 -21.49 -6.27 -21.03
CA PHE A 118 -20.37 -5.43 -21.41
C PHE A 118 -19.08 -5.76 -20.66
N GLN A 119 -17.99 -5.26 -21.21
CA GLN A 119 -16.65 -5.37 -20.64
C GLN A 119 -16.01 -3.99 -20.59
N VAL A 120 -15.28 -3.70 -19.51
CA VAL A 120 -14.41 -2.54 -19.43
C VAL A 120 -13.01 -2.98 -19.82
N LEU A 121 -12.48 -2.41 -20.90
CA LEU A 121 -11.20 -2.78 -21.47
C LEU A 121 -10.08 -1.87 -20.94
N GLY A 122 -8.91 -2.47 -20.74
CA GLY A 122 -7.66 -1.74 -20.52
C GLY A 122 -7.12 -1.16 -21.83
N GLN A 123 -6.03 -0.39 -21.71
CA GLN A 123 -5.34 0.18 -22.88
C GLN A 123 -4.77 -0.89 -23.83
N ASP A 124 -4.48 -2.09 -23.30
CA ASP A 124 -4.03 -3.24 -24.07
C ASP A 124 -5.17 -4.02 -24.73
N GLY A 125 -6.41 -3.53 -24.65
CA GLY A 125 -7.61 -4.17 -25.18
C GLY A 125 -8.08 -5.38 -24.38
N LYS A 126 -7.42 -5.73 -23.26
CA LYS A 126 -7.84 -6.85 -22.42
C LYS A 126 -8.96 -6.42 -21.46
N PRO A 127 -9.89 -7.34 -21.13
CA PRO A 127 -10.93 -7.03 -20.15
C PRO A 127 -10.33 -6.88 -18.75
N LEU A 128 -10.62 -5.75 -18.12
CA LEU A 128 -10.30 -5.44 -16.73
C LEU A 128 -11.48 -5.70 -15.79
N ALA A 129 -12.70 -5.51 -16.30
CA ALA A 129 -13.96 -5.82 -15.61
C ALA A 129 -15.02 -6.26 -16.62
N LYS A 130 -16.02 -7.02 -16.16
CA LYS A 130 -17.15 -7.49 -16.96
C LYS A 130 -18.40 -7.46 -16.10
N GLN A 131 -19.54 -7.14 -16.71
CA GLN A 131 -20.84 -7.19 -16.07
C GLN A 131 -21.90 -7.62 -17.08
N ALA A 132 -22.91 -8.34 -16.59
CA ALA A 132 -24.05 -8.78 -17.37
C ALA A 132 -25.27 -8.86 -16.46
N GLY A 133 -26.44 -8.61 -17.04
CA GLY A 133 -27.74 -8.70 -16.38
C GLY A 133 -28.78 -9.35 -17.29
N PRO A 134 -29.87 -9.88 -16.69
CA PRO A 134 -30.97 -10.46 -17.44
C PRO A 134 -31.53 -9.44 -18.38
#